data_AF-A0A559TE05-F1
#
_entry.id   AF-A0A559TE05-F1
#
_cell.length_a   1.000
_cell.length_b   1.000
_cell.length_c   1.000
_cell.angle_alpha   90.00
_cell.angle_beta   90.00
_cell.angle_gamma   90.00
#
_symmetry.space_group_name_H-M   'P 1'
#
loop_
_entity.id
_entity.type
_entity.pdbx_description
1 polymer ?
#
loop_
_entity_poly.entity_id
_entity_poly.type
_entity_poly.pdbx_seq_one_letter_code
_entity_poly.pdbx_strand_id
1 'polypeptide(L)'
;MTEEAFRIPTVSVRVPYDFVHKTCAEFFAAQDTMPVEVLQKSFEVAIKDSGMDNAQIAQFKEQQELELHKAMVREAISRMYQGKLAMVFAPDRDSMRIARVLIDHCMLAFDAQQNAIASVIMPDEETAQKFRNLLAETN
;
A
#
# COMPACT_ATOMS: atom_id res chain seq x y z
N MET A 1 33.14 14.34 14.84
CA MET A 1 31.66 14.28 14.77
C MET A 1 31.31 13.31 13.67
N THR A 2 30.91 12.09 14.01
CA THR A 2 30.42 11.12 13.03
C THR A 2 29.02 11.56 12.62
N GLU A 3 28.79 11.77 11.33
CA GLU A 3 27.43 11.93 10.79
C GLU A 3 26.65 10.67 11.12
N GLU A 4 25.78 10.76 12.13
CA GLU A 4 24.79 9.73 12.37
C GLU A 4 23.86 9.74 11.16
N ALA A 5 23.94 8.70 10.33
CA ALA A 5 23.09 8.57 9.16
C ALA A 5 21.63 8.70 9.61
N PHE A 6 20.92 9.71 9.07
CA PHE A 6 19.51 9.92 9.34
C PHE A 6 18.74 8.64 8.97
N ARG A 7 18.27 7.90 9.99
CA ARG A 7 17.46 6.70 9.81
C ARG A 7 16.00 7.08 9.94
N ILE A 8 15.28 6.94 8.83
CA ILE A 8 13.82 7.08 8.82
C ILE A 8 13.24 5.86 9.53
N PRO A 9 12.55 6.03 10.68
CA PRO A 9 11.95 4.92 11.41
C PRO A 9 10.97 4.18 10.50
N THR A 10 11.14 2.86 10.40
CA THR A 10 10.34 2.02 9.51
C THR A 10 9.93 0.76 10.24
N VAL A 11 8.69 0.32 10.03
CA VAL A 11 8.21 -0.98 10.51
C VAL A 11 7.72 -1.80 9.33
N SER A 12 8.29 -2.99 9.15
CA SER A 12 7.89 -3.91 8.09
C SER A 12 6.83 -4.88 8.59
N VAL A 13 5.76 -5.03 7.83
CA VAL A 13 4.70 -6.02 8.06
C VAL A 13 4.61 -6.97 6.86
N ARG A 14 4.17 -8.21 7.10
CA ARG A 14 4.07 -9.25 6.08
C ARG A 14 2.62 -9.69 5.90
N VAL A 15 2.10 -9.50 4.69
CA VAL A 15 0.78 -10.00 4.28
C VAL A 15 0.98 -11.31 3.51
N PRO A 16 0.40 -12.44 3.96
CA PRO A 16 0.52 -13.71 3.26
C PRO A 16 0.01 -13.65 1.82
N TYR A 17 0.67 -14.35 0.90
CA TYR A 17 0.30 -14.41 -0.52
C TYR A 17 -1.18 -14.78 -0.72
N ASP A 18 -1.66 -15.83 -0.03
CA ASP A 18 -3.05 -16.28 -0.16
C ASP A 18 -4.05 -15.20 0.27
N PHE A 19 -3.71 -14.39 1.27
CA PHE A 19 -4.53 -13.28 1.73
C PHE A 19 -4.54 -12.13 0.73
N VAL A 20 -3.38 -11.80 0.15
CA VAL A 20 -3.27 -10.83 -0.95
C VAL A 20 -4.13 -11.29 -2.12
N HIS A 21 -3.93 -12.53 -2.58
CA HIS A 21 -4.62 -13.09 -3.74
C HIS A 21 -6.14 -13.10 -3.54
N LYS A 22 -6.62 -13.53 -2.36
CA LYS A 22 -8.04 -13.49 -2.02
C LYS A 22 -8.60 -12.06 -2.01
N THR A 23 -7.88 -11.13 -1.40
CA THR A 23 -8.31 -9.72 -1.35
C THR A 23 -8.36 -9.10 -2.74
N CYS A 24 -7.36 -9.37 -3.59
CA CYS A 24 -7.36 -8.93 -4.99
C CYS A 24 -8.55 -9.51 -5.76
N ALA A 25 -8.86 -10.80 -5.57
CA ALA A 25 -9.99 -11.45 -6.23
C ALA A 25 -11.34 -10.81 -5.81
N GLU A 26 -11.51 -10.51 -4.52
CA GLU A 26 -12.70 -9.80 -4.02
C GLU A 26 -12.77 -8.36 -4.54
N PHE A 27 -11.63 -7.68 -4.65
CA PHE A 27 -11.53 -6.34 -5.20
C PHE A 27 -11.94 -6.31 -6.69
N PHE A 28 -11.51 -7.30 -7.47
CA PHE A 28 -11.93 -7.46 -8.87
C PHE A 28 -13.36 -7.94 -9.03
N ALA A 29 -13.87 -8.77 -8.13
CA ALA A 29 -15.27 -9.19 -8.16
C ALA A 29 -16.21 -8.00 -7.87
N ALA A 30 -15.73 -7.01 -7.12
CA ALA A 30 -16.41 -5.74 -6.90
C ALA A 30 -16.23 -4.76 -8.09
N GLN A 31 -16.21 -5.27 -9.33
CA GLN A 31 -15.92 -4.57 -10.59
C GLN A 31 -16.78 -3.32 -10.88
N ASP A 32 -17.83 -3.06 -10.10
CA ASP A 32 -18.66 -1.85 -10.10
C ASP A 32 -18.20 -0.78 -9.08
N THR A 33 -17.03 -0.94 -8.47
CA THR A 33 -16.50 0.08 -7.55
C THR A 33 -15.87 1.22 -8.33
N MET A 34 -16.41 2.42 -8.11
CA MET A 34 -15.99 3.71 -8.68
C MET A 34 -14.46 3.90 -8.84
N PRO A 35 -13.57 3.44 -7.93
CA PRO A 35 -12.12 3.63 -8.09
C PRO A 35 -11.48 2.86 -9.25
N VAL A 36 -11.93 1.62 -9.53
CA VAL A 36 -11.36 0.81 -10.64
C VAL A 36 -11.78 1.39 -11.98
N GLU A 37 -13.06 1.74 -12.11
CA GLU A 37 -13.55 2.41 -13.31
C GLU A 37 -12.89 3.77 -13.53
N VAL A 38 -12.69 4.57 -12.47
CA VAL A 38 -12.02 5.88 -12.59
C VAL A 38 -10.57 5.69 -13.04
N LEU A 39 -9.85 4.70 -12.52
CA LEU A 39 -8.48 4.41 -12.95
C LEU A 39 -8.43 3.99 -14.43
N GLN A 40 -9.34 3.10 -14.85
CA GLN A 40 -9.43 2.64 -16.23
C GLN A 40 -9.80 3.78 -17.19
N LYS A 41 -10.84 4.56 -16.87
CA LYS A 41 -11.30 5.69 -17.69
C LYS A 41 -10.25 6.80 -17.78
N SER A 42 -9.57 7.12 -16.67
CA SER A 42 -8.51 8.14 -16.66
C SER A 42 -7.35 7.75 -17.56
N PHE A 43 -7.04 6.45 -17.62
CA PHE A 43 -6.00 5.91 -18.48
C PHE A 43 -6.37 5.93 -19.96
N GLU A 44 -7.62 5.58 -20.29
CA GLU A 44 -8.15 5.68 -21.67
C GLU A 44 -8.08 7.12 -22.19
N VAL A 45 -8.44 8.11 -21.35
CA VAL A 45 -8.30 9.53 -21.67
C VAL A 45 -6.84 9.91 -21.89
N ALA A 46 -5.93 9.47 -21.03
CA ALA A 46 -4.50 9.76 -21.15
C ALA A 46 -3.88 9.21 -22.45
N ILE A 47 -4.30 8.03 -22.92
CA ILE A 47 -3.84 7.50 -24.21
C ILE A 47 -4.40 8.30 -25.38
N LYS A 48 -5.70 8.62 -25.35
CA LYS A 48 -6.38 9.27 -26.47
C LYS A 48 -5.82 10.65 -26.80
N ASP A 49 -5.37 11.39 -25.78
CA ASP A 49 -4.97 12.80 -25.92
C ASP A 49 -3.44 13.02 -25.96
N SER A 50 -2.64 11.95 -25.86
CA SER A 50 -1.18 12.06 -25.67
C SER A 50 -0.32 11.94 -26.93
N GLY A 51 -0.90 11.50 -28.06
CA GLY A 51 -0.14 11.28 -29.31
C GLY A 51 0.93 10.19 -29.18
N MET A 52 0.80 9.30 -28.20
CA MET A 52 1.74 8.20 -27.94
C MET A 52 1.81 7.21 -29.11
N ASP A 53 3.00 6.69 -29.36
CA ASP A 53 3.20 5.55 -30.26
C ASP A 53 2.82 4.22 -29.59
N ASN A 54 2.78 3.14 -30.38
CA ASN A 54 2.36 1.82 -29.90
C ASN A 54 3.27 1.24 -28.81
N ALA A 55 4.56 1.57 -28.80
CA ALA A 55 5.50 1.11 -27.78
C ALA A 55 5.27 1.84 -26.46
N GLN A 56 5.04 3.15 -26.53
CA GLN A 56 4.68 3.98 -25.38
C GLN A 56 3.33 3.54 -24.77
N ILE A 57 2.33 3.24 -25.61
CA ILE A 57 1.04 2.72 -25.14
C ILE A 57 1.22 1.37 -24.42
N ALA A 58 2.05 0.47 -24.95
CA ALA A 58 2.33 -0.82 -24.31
C ALA A 58 3.00 -0.64 -22.95
N GLN A 59 4.03 0.20 -22.86
CA GLN A 59 4.71 0.52 -21.60
C GLN A 59 3.76 1.16 -20.58
N PHE A 60 2.89 2.07 -21.04
CA PHE A 60 1.93 2.72 -20.16
C PHE A 60 0.92 1.71 -19.60
N LYS A 61 0.50 0.72 -20.39
CA LYS A 61 -0.40 -0.36 -19.94
C LYS A 61 0.26 -1.25 -18.89
N GLU A 62 1.51 -1.64 -19.10
CA GLU A 62 2.28 -2.40 -18.10
C GLU A 62 2.40 -1.63 -16.78
N GLN A 63 2.64 -0.31 -16.85
CA GLN A 63 2.70 0.53 -15.67
C GLN A 63 1.32 0.63 -14.97
N GLN A 64 0.23 0.73 -15.72
CA GLN A 64 -1.12 0.73 -15.16
C GLN A 64 -1.44 -0.56 -14.42
N GLU A 65 -1.15 -1.71 -15.03
CA GLU A 65 -1.36 -3.03 -14.41
C GLU A 65 -0.56 -3.16 -13.12
N LEU A 66 0.69 -2.67 -13.12
CA LEU A 66 1.54 -2.66 -11.93
C LEU A 66 0.97 -1.77 -10.82
N GLU A 67 0.52 -0.54 -11.14
CA GLU A 67 -0.05 0.36 -10.14
C GLU A 67 -1.39 -0.16 -9.59
N LEU A 68 -2.22 -0.77 -10.44
CA LEU A 68 -3.44 -1.44 -9.99
C LEU A 68 -3.09 -2.59 -9.05
N HIS A 69 -2.09 -3.40 -9.39
CA HIS A 69 -1.60 -4.48 -8.52
C HIS A 69 -1.14 -3.95 -7.15
N LYS A 70 -0.35 -2.88 -7.12
CA LYS A 70 0.09 -2.24 -5.87
C LYS A 70 -1.09 -1.71 -5.04
N ALA A 71 -2.08 -1.09 -5.67
CA ALA A 71 -3.27 -0.59 -4.99
C ALA A 71 -4.05 -1.73 -4.29
N MET A 72 -4.19 -2.87 -4.95
CA MET A 72 -4.84 -4.04 -4.36
C MET A 72 -4.06 -4.65 -3.20
N VAL A 73 -2.73 -4.71 -3.32
CA VAL A 73 -1.85 -5.16 -2.23
C VAL A 73 -1.98 -4.24 -1.02
N ARG A 74 -2.04 -2.92 -1.23
CA ARG A 74 -2.29 -1.94 -0.16
C ARG A 74 -3.65 -2.11 0.50
N GLU A 75 -4.66 -2.52 -0.24
CA GLU A 75 -5.96 -2.87 0.34
C GLU A 75 -5.85 -4.08 1.27
N ALA A 76 -5.11 -5.12 0.87
CA ALA A 76 -4.84 -6.27 1.74
C ALA A 76 -4.07 -5.86 3.02
N ILE A 77 -3.08 -4.98 2.89
CA ILE A 77 -2.36 -4.40 4.03
C ILE A 77 -3.31 -3.61 4.93
N SER A 78 -4.20 -2.81 4.35
CA SER A 78 -5.20 -2.02 5.08
C SER A 78 -6.10 -2.92 5.93
N ARG A 79 -6.64 -3.99 5.33
CA ARG A 79 -7.50 -4.95 6.03
C ARG A 79 -6.81 -5.62 7.20
N MET A 80 -5.51 -5.92 7.09
CA MET A 80 -4.75 -6.58 8.16
C MET A 80 -4.26 -5.61 9.25
N TYR A 81 -3.84 -4.39 8.88
CA TYR A 81 -3.00 -3.56 9.74
C TYR A 81 -3.53 -2.16 10.01
N GLN A 82 -4.51 -1.65 9.25
CA GLN A 82 -4.99 -0.27 9.42
C GLN A 82 -5.54 -0.02 10.83
N GLY A 83 -6.30 -0.96 11.39
CA GLY A 83 -6.84 -0.82 12.75
C GLY A 83 -5.74 -0.69 13.81
N LYS A 84 -4.69 -1.50 13.72
CA LYS A 84 -3.54 -1.43 14.63
C LYS A 84 -2.74 -0.14 14.43
N LEU A 85 -2.51 0.27 13.18
CA LEU A 85 -1.89 1.57 12.90
C LEU A 85 -2.71 2.72 13.48
N ALA A 86 -4.04 2.69 13.36
CA ALA A 86 -4.89 3.72 13.95
C ALA A 86 -4.79 3.75 15.49
N MET A 87 -4.65 2.59 16.15
CA MET A 87 -4.42 2.53 17.60
C MET A 87 -3.13 3.22 18.03
N VAL A 88 -2.08 3.23 17.20
CA VAL A 88 -0.81 3.93 17.50
C VAL A 88 -1.03 5.43 17.67
N PHE A 89 -1.95 6.00 16.89
CA PHE A 89 -2.26 7.44 16.87
C PHE A 89 -3.48 7.80 17.73
N ALA A 90 -4.01 6.89 18.54
CA ALA A 90 -5.10 7.24 19.45
C ALA A 90 -4.60 8.21 20.55
N PRO A 91 -5.41 9.20 20.98
CA PRO A 91 -6.83 9.42 20.65
C PRO A 91 -7.08 10.41 19.49
N ASP A 92 -6.14 10.61 18.56
CA ASP A 92 -6.35 11.55 17.45
C ASP A 92 -7.62 11.21 16.66
N ARG A 93 -8.46 12.22 16.40
CA ARG A 93 -9.73 12.05 15.68
C ARG A 93 -9.54 11.53 14.25
N ASP A 94 -8.36 11.78 13.68
CA ASP A 94 -8.00 11.39 12.32
C ASP A 94 -7.11 10.13 12.27
N SER A 95 -6.97 9.38 13.36
CA SER A 95 -6.09 8.21 13.44
C SER A 95 -6.29 7.19 12.31
N MET A 96 -7.53 6.94 11.89
CA MET A 96 -7.86 6.08 10.74
C MET A 96 -7.38 6.64 9.41
N ARG A 97 -7.43 7.97 9.24
CA ARG A 97 -6.94 8.65 8.02
C ARG A 97 -5.42 8.67 7.99
N ILE A 98 -4.78 8.93 9.14
CA ILE A 98 -3.32 8.84 9.28
C ILE A 98 -2.86 7.44 8.92
N ALA A 99 -3.47 6.40 9.51
CA ALA A 99 -3.18 5.00 9.19
C ALA A 99 -3.34 4.71 7.69
N ARG A 100 -4.40 5.23 7.06
CA ARG A 100 -4.63 5.05 5.63
C ARG A 100 -3.53 5.69 4.78
N VAL A 101 -3.16 6.95 5.06
CA VAL A 101 -2.09 7.66 4.34
C VAL A 101 -0.76 6.90 4.46
N LEU A 102 -0.43 6.40 5.64
CA LEU A 102 0.79 5.63 5.86
C LEU A 102 0.82 4.32 5.06
N ILE A 103 -0.34 3.66 4.90
CA ILE A 103 -0.48 2.47 4.06
C ILE A 103 -0.40 2.83 2.57
N ASP A 104 -1.07 3.89 2.14
CA ASP A 104 -1.08 4.35 0.75
C ASP A 104 0.34 4.69 0.26
N HIS A 105 1.21 5.15 1.17
CA HIS A 105 2.60 5.50 0.88
C HIS A 105 3.65 4.50 1.40
N CYS A 106 3.24 3.31 1.86
CA CYS A 106 4.22 2.30 2.27
C CYS A 106 5.05 1.81 1.07
N MET A 107 6.30 1.44 1.34
CA MET A 107 7.14 0.77 0.37
C MET A 107 6.74 -0.69 0.29
N LEU A 108 6.58 -1.21 -0.93
CA LEU A 108 6.17 -2.58 -1.19
C LEU A 108 7.33 -3.38 -1.76
N ALA A 109 7.54 -4.57 -1.21
CA ALA A 109 8.40 -5.61 -1.76
C ALA A 109 7.68 -6.95 -1.68
N PHE A 110 8.19 -7.95 -2.39
CA PHE A 110 7.71 -9.32 -2.30
C PHE A 110 8.86 -10.23 -1.86
N ASP A 111 8.59 -11.14 -0.93
CA ASP A 111 9.57 -12.16 -0.55
C ASP A 111 9.61 -13.32 -1.56
N ALA A 112 10.50 -14.30 -1.32
CA ALA A 112 10.65 -15.46 -2.20
C ALA A 112 9.38 -16.35 -2.28
N GLN A 113 8.47 -16.22 -1.31
CA GLN A 113 7.18 -16.91 -1.28
C GLN A 113 6.04 -15.98 -1.74
N GLN A 114 6.38 -14.87 -2.40
CA GLN A 114 5.43 -13.88 -2.94
C GLN A 114 4.53 -13.22 -1.88
N ASN A 115 4.90 -13.27 -0.60
CA ASN A 115 4.19 -12.50 0.41
C ASN A 115 4.53 -11.02 0.22
N ALA A 116 3.53 -10.16 0.40
CA ALA A 116 3.77 -8.74 0.36
C ALA A 116 4.44 -8.29 1.66
N ILE A 117 5.57 -7.59 1.52
CA ILE A 117 6.28 -6.92 2.60
C ILE A 117 6.03 -5.44 2.45
N ALA A 118 5.33 -4.86 3.43
CA ALA A 118 5.02 -3.44 3.47
C ALA A 118 5.88 -2.77 4.53
N SER A 119 6.72 -1.85 4.11
CA SER A 119 7.56 -1.05 4.99
C SER A 119 6.87 0.30 5.22
N VAL A 120 6.27 0.45 6.39
CA VAL A 120 5.53 1.64 6.81
C VAL A 120 6.52 2.61 7.44
N ILE A 121 6.63 3.80 6.85
CA ILE A 121 7.45 4.90 7.38
C ILE A 121 6.72 5.51 8.57
N MET A 122 7.42 5.64 9.69
CA MET A 122 6.89 6.20 10.92
C MET A 122 7.47 7.59 11.19
N PRO A 123 6.71 8.49 11.83
CA PRO A 123 7.15 9.85 12.11
C PRO A 123 8.37 9.87 13.06
N ASP A 124 8.43 8.94 14.00
CA ASP A 124 9.50 8.80 14.98
C ASP A 124 9.62 7.34 15.48
N GLU A 125 10.69 7.06 16.23
CA GLU A 125 10.98 5.73 16.74
C GLU A 125 10.03 5.31 17.87
N GLU A 126 9.45 6.25 18.62
CA GLU A 126 8.46 5.95 19.66
C GLU A 126 7.18 5.37 19.03
N THR A 127 6.71 6.01 17.97
CA THR A 127 5.56 5.60 17.16
C THR A 127 5.84 4.24 16.49
N ALA A 128 7.05 4.06 15.95
CA ALA A 128 7.48 2.78 15.41
C ALA A 128 7.43 1.67 16.48
N GLN A 129 7.94 1.95 17.68
CA GLN A 129 7.96 0.98 18.77
C GLN A 129 6.55 0.65 19.27
N LYS A 130 5.65 1.64 19.39
CA LYS A 130 4.22 1.41 19.69
C LYS A 130 3.60 0.45 18.70
N PHE A 131 3.85 0.64 17.41
CA PHE A 131 3.32 -0.27 16.39
C PHE A 131 3.91 -1.68 16.50
N ARG A 132 5.23 -1.80 16.71
CA ARG A 132 5.88 -3.11 16.92
C ARG A 132 5.30 -3.86 18.12
N ASN A 133 4.99 -3.16 19.21
CA ASN A 133 4.35 -3.76 20.38
C ASN A 133 2.95 -4.31 20.04
N LEU A 134 2.12 -3.53 19.34
CA LEU A 134 0.80 -3.98 18.88
C LEU A 134 0.85 -5.16 17.91
N LEU A 135 1.93 -5.27 17.12
CA LEU A 135 2.14 -6.43 16.25
C LEU A 135 2.51 -7.69 17.05
N ALA A 136 3.27 -7.54 18.14
CA ALA A 136 3.71 -8.65 18.99
C ALA A 136 2.57 -9.21 19.85
N GLU A 137 1.59 -8.40 20.26
CA GLU A 137 0.45 -8.81 21.09
C GLU A 137 -0.53 -9.80 20.40
N THR A 138 -0.38 -10.03 19.09
CA THR A 138 -1.28 -10.89 18.30
C THR A 138 -0.65 -12.21 17.83
N ASN A 139 0.57 -12.53 18.29
CA ASN A 139 1.24 -13.82 18.08
C ASN A 139 1.26 -14.63 19.36
#